data_AF-A0A7Y4G2H6-F1
#
_entry.id   AF-A0A7Y4G2H6-F1
#
_cell.length_a   1.000
_cell.length_b   1.000
_cell.length_c   1.000
_cell.angle_alpha   90.00
_cell.angle_beta   90.00
_cell.angle_gamma   90.00
#
_symmetry.space_group_name_H-M   'P 1'
#
loop_
_entity.id
_entity.type
_entity.pdbx_description
1 polymer ?
#
loop_
_entity_poly.entity_id
_entity_poly.type
_entity_poly.pdbx_seq_one_letter_code
_entity_poly.pdbx_strand_id
1 'polypeptide(L)'
;MKVFYSWQSDTEAKFNRHFQLDCLKAAVKQINRELELDEPIREDHDTKGITGSPDIASTILSKIESCEVFLADITFVCHSERERALSNPNVLIELGYAMHALGSGRIINIMNTAFGEPEGKIPFDLAHKRWPITYNLSSGNLSEKPQIKRDLITLLVHAIKPFAIQLKVTKPDFKNNVEKIKHSEEFRKQLGGYVQSINNEGLRRKVIIRDIDRVESYPEVTEDEGISPWFKVELAQLYHRGVQVLLRVGAITLCDDGTYRFRNHSKDEKGDERVFLIGEIPFSNIVTINFDGDEYDCFPHIFCHFSEPTREPYERLIVCKEIEMGNGHKYYSEIETLERMQKNSEKYGVKSFA
;
A
#
# COMPACT_ATOMS: atom_id res chain seq x y z
N MET A 1 -6.47 12.90 -2.99
CA MET A 1 -5.75 12.18 -4.08
C MET A 1 -5.34 13.12 -5.23
N LYS A 2 -4.10 13.04 -5.69
CA LYS A 2 -3.52 13.70 -6.86
C LYS A 2 -3.09 12.70 -7.93
N VAL A 3 -3.42 13.01 -9.18
CA VAL A 3 -2.89 12.32 -10.36
C VAL A 3 -1.87 13.23 -11.01
N PHE A 4 -0.58 12.89 -10.93
CA PHE A 4 0.47 13.67 -11.58
C PHE A 4 0.60 13.23 -13.04
N TYR A 5 0.41 14.17 -13.96
CA TYR A 5 0.51 13.96 -15.39
C TYR A 5 1.85 14.47 -15.92
N SER A 6 2.70 13.53 -16.34
CA SER A 6 3.95 13.80 -17.04
C SER A 6 3.71 13.72 -18.55
N TRP A 7 3.95 14.83 -19.23
CA TRP A 7 3.57 15.03 -20.63
C TRP A 7 4.79 15.33 -21.50
N GLN A 8 4.74 14.94 -22.78
CA GLN A 8 5.78 15.30 -23.74
C GLN A 8 5.44 16.54 -24.56
N SER A 9 6.48 17.30 -24.91
CA SER A 9 6.41 18.59 -25.60
C SER A 9 6.62 18.52 -27.12
N ASP A 10 7.11 17.40 -27.64
CA ASP A 10 7.81 17.35 -28.93
C ASP A 10 6.87 17.04 -30.10
N THR A 11 5.64 16.63 -29.82
CA THR A 11 4.61 16.38 -30.83
C THR A 11 3.54 17.47 -30.82
N GLU A 12 2.64 17.46 -31.81
CA GLU A 12 1.54 18.41 -31.88
C GLU A 12 0.63 18.34 -30.62
N ALA A 13 0.73 19.35 -29.76
CA ALA A 13 0.05 19.38 -28.47
C ALA A 13 -1.48 19.18 -28.57
N LYS A 14 -2.11 19.58 -29.68
CA LYS A 14 -3.56 19.44 -29.90
C LYS A 14 -4.02 17.97 -30.02
N PHE A 15 -3.11 17.05 -30.35
CA PHE A 15 -3.37 15.61 -30.45
C PHE A 15 -2.84 14.82 -29.25
N ASN A 16 -1.88 15.39 -28.51
CA ASN A 16 -1.26 14.77 -27.33
C ASN A 16 -1.56 15.60 -26.08
N ARG A 17 -0.59 16.33 -25.54
CA ARG A 17 -0.68 17.09 -24.28
C ARG A 17 -2.06 17.70 -23.96
N HIS A 18 -2.61 18.52 -24.86
CA HIS A 18 -3.89 19.20 -24.62
C HIS A 18 -5.06 18.21 -24.64
N PHE A 19 -5.05 17.26 -25.58
CA PHE A 19 -6.11 16.26 -25.71
C PHE A 19 -6.12 15.30 -24.50
N GLN A 20 -4.95 14.81 -24.10
CA GLN A 20 -4.78 13.92 -22.97
C GLN A 20 -5.17 14.61 -21.65
N LEU A 21 -4.70 15.86 -21.44
CA LEU A 21 -5.07 16.64 -20.25
C LEU A 21 -6.58 16.91 -20.18
N ASP A 22 -7.22 17.23 -21.31
CA ASP A 22 -8.67 17.40 -21.38
C ASP A 22 -9.43 16.12 -21.00
N CYS A 23 -8.95 14.95 -21.45
CA CYS A 23 -9.54 13.66 -21.10
C CYS A 23 -9.31 13.31 -19.63
N LEU A 24 -8.11 13.56 -19.11
CA LEU A 24 -7.78 13.35 -17.69
C LEU A 24 -8.67 14.19 -16.78
N LYS A 25 -8.82 15.49 -17.06
CA LYS A 25 -9.70 16.39 -16.31
C LYS A 25 -11.15 15.91 -16.32
N ALA A 26 -11.63 15.45 -17.47
CA ALA A 26 -12.99 14.92 -17.59
C ALA A 26 -13.17 13.61 -16.79
N ALA A 27 -12.20 12.70 -16.85
CA ALA A 27 -12.21 11.45 -16.09
C ALA A 27 -12.20 11.71 -14.57
N VAL A 28 -11.28 12.57 -14.08
CA VAL A 28 -11.21 12.98 -12.67
C VAL A 28 -12.54 13.59 -12.21
N LYS A 29 -13.13 14.48 -13.01
CA LYS A 29 -14.43 15.10 -12.71
C LYS A 29 -15.55 14.06 -12.63
N GLN A 30 -15.54 13.05 -13.49
CA GLN A 30 -16.52 11.97 -13.46
C GLN A 30 -16.37 11.13 -12.19
N ILE A 31 -15.14 10.71 -11.84
CA ILE A 31 -14.88 9.91 -10.64
C ILE A 31 -15.33 10.66 -9.38
N ASN A 32 -14.99 11.94 -9.25
CA ASN A 32 -15.38 12.75 -8.09
C ASN A 32 -16.91 12.85 -7.92
N ARG A 33 -17.68 12.84 -9.02
CA ARG A 33 -19.15 12.83 -8.96
C ARG A 33 -19.71 11.47 -8.57
N GLU A 34 -19.04 10.39 -8.96
CA GLU A 34 -19.49 9.03 -8.68
C GLU A 34 -19.18 8.57 -7.25
N LEU A 35 -18.08 9.04 -6.66
CA LEU A 35 -17.58 8.55 -5.37
C LEU A 35 -17.90 9.46 -4.18
N GLU A 36 -18.41 10.67 -4.40
CA GLU A 36 -18.74 11.65 -3.33
C GLU A 36 -17.64 11.78 -2.24
N LEU A 37 -16.37 11.77 -2.66
CA LEU A 37 -15.22 11.79 -1.76
C LEU A 37 -15.13 13.10 -0.97
N ASP A 38 -14.82 13.01 0.33
CA ASP A 38 -14.55 14.18 1.18
C ASP A 38 -13.44 15.07 0.60
N GLU A 39 -12.37 14.43 0.12
CA GLU A 39 -11.32 15.09 -0.66
C GLU A 39 -11.39 14.73 -2.15
N PRO A 40 -11.68 15.70 -3.04
CA PRO A 40 -11.79 15.42 -4.46
C PRO A 40 -10.42 15.09 -5.06
N ILE A 41 -10.42 14.16 -6.01
CA ILE A 41 -9.28 13.87 -6.87
C ILE A 41 -8.92 15.13 -7.67
N ARG A 42 -7.62 15.42 -7.80
CA ARG A 42 -7.11 16.56 -8.58
C ARG A 42 -6.06 16.10 -9.57
N GLU A 43 -6.09 16.64 -10.78
CA GLU A 43 -4.98 16.50 -11.72
C GLU A 43 -3.89 17.55 -11.45
N ASP A 44 -2.64 17.10 -11.51
CA ASP A 44 -1.47 17.93 -11.28
C ASP A 44 -0.43 17.72 -12.40
N HIS A 45 0.41 18.72 -12.66
CA HIS A 45 1.48 18.67 -13.66
C HIS A 45 2.46 19.83 -13.43
N ASP A 46 3.66 19.74 -14.01
CA ASP A 46 4.71 20.78 -13.97
C ASP A 46 4.90 21.37 -12.55
N THR A 47 5.05 22.68 -12.46
CA THR A 47 5.06 23.46 -11.21
C THR A 47 3.70 24.07 -10.86
N LYS A 48 2.59 23.56 -11.44
CA LYS A 48 1.23 24.06 -11.18
C LYS A 48 0.96 24.19 -9.67
N GLY A 49 0.42 25.34 -9.28
CA GLY A 49 0.04 25.63 -7.89
C GLY A 49 1.18 26.11 -6.98
N ILE A 50 2.42 26.17 -7.48
CA ILE A 50 3.58 26.65 -6.71
C ILE A 50 3.83 28.14 -7.02
N THR A 51 4.01 28.95 -5.99
CA THR A 51 4.22 30.40 -6.11
C THR A 51 5.71 30.75 -6.20
N GLY A 52 6.05 31.81 -6.92
CA GLY A 52 7.42 32.32 -7.05
C GLY A 52 8.21 31.65 -8.18
N SER A 53 9.54 31.59 -8.03
CA SER A 53 10.46 30.96 -8.97
C SER A 53 11.10 29.72 -8.35
N PRO A 54 10.33 28.62 -8.21
CA PRO A 54 10.85 27.41 -7.60
C PRO A 54 11.91 26.75 -8.48
N ASP A 55 12.78 25.94 -7.88
CA ASP A 55 13.61 25.02 -8.65
C ASP A 55 12.70 23.97 -9.30
N ILE A 56 12.66 23.98 -10.64
CA ILE A 56 11.66 23.25 -11.42
C ILE A 56 11.80 21.73 -11.21
N ALA A 57 13.03 21.22 -11.29
CA ALA A 57 13.30 19.79 -11.22
C ALA A 57 12.95 19.22 -9.85
N SER A 58 13.47 19.81 -8.76
CA SER A 58 13.14 19.36 -7.40
C SER A 58 11.64 19.46 -7.11
N THR A 59 10.98 20.52 -7.59
CA THR A 59 9.52 20.68 -7.43
C THR A 59 8.75 19.57 -8.13
N ILE A 60 9.10 19.22 -9.36
CA ILE A 60 8.46 18.13 -10.11
C ILE A 60 8.67 16.80 -9.37
N LEU A 61 9.91 16.49 -8.96
CA LEU A 61 10.22 15.26 -8.23
C LEU A 61 9.44 15.16 -6.91
N SER A 62 9.39 16.23 -6.11
CA SER A 62 8.60 16.26 -4.88
C SER A 62 7.10 16.09 -5.14
N LYS A 63 6.58 16.67 -6.24
CA LYS A 63 5.17 16.47 -6.64
C LYS A 63 4.90 15.01 -7.05
N ILE A 64 5.84 14.37 -7.74
CA ILE A 64 5.77 12.94 -8.09
C ILE A 64 5.79 12.08 -6.82
N GLU A 65 6.66 12.35 -5.85
CA GLU A 65 6.68 11.64 -4.57
C GLU A 65 5.36 11.78 -3.81
N SER A 66 4.76 12.97 -3.86
CA SER A 66 3.53 13.25 -3.12
C SER A 66 2.25 12.75 -3.79
N CYS A 67 2.31 12.32 -5.05
CA CYS A 67 1.11 11.88 -5.76
C CYS A 67 0.79 10.40 -5.51
N GLU A 68 -0.45 10.03 -5.79
CA GLU A 68 -0.97 8.67 -5.57
C GLU A 68 -1.00 7.86 -6.86
N VAL A 69 -1.05 8.54 -8.02
CA VAL A 69 -1.01 7.95 -9.35
C VAL A 69 -0.17 8.84 -10.26
N PHE A 70 0.74 8.22 -11.01
CA PHE A 70 1.53 8.88 -12.05
C PHE A 70 1.07 8.45 -13.44
N LEU A 71 0.69 9.40 -14.28
CA LEU A 71 0.27 9.20 -15.66
C LEU A 71 1.37 9.70 -16.60
N ALA A 72 1.98 8.81 -17.38
CA ALA A 72 3.11 9.12 -18.26
C ALA A 72 2.71 9.08 -19.75
N ASP A 73 2.89 10.19 -20.48
CA ASP A 73 2.74 10.23 -21.94
C ASP A 73 3.99 9.67 -22.64
N ILE A 74 3.96 8.37 -22.92
CA ILE A 74 5.08 7.66 -23.55
C ILE A 74 5.00 7.67 -25.09
N THR A 75 4.16 8.54 -25.67
CA THR A 75 4.06 8.73 -27.12
C THR A 75 5.43 8.96 -27.75
N PHE A 76 5.69 8.29 -28.87
CA PHE A 76 6.96 8.43 -29.56
C PHE A 76 7.09 9.84 -30.15
N VAL A 77 8.26 10.44 -29.95
CA VAL A 77 8.57 11.81 -30.35
C VAL A 77 9.57 11.86 -31.50
N CYS A 78 10.39 10.83 -31.66
CA CYS A 78 11.35 10.73 -32.76
C CYS A 78 11.74 9.27 -33.04
N HIS A 79 12.49 9.07 -34.13
CA HIS A 79 13.10 7.81 -34.49
C HIS A 79 14.62 7.98 -34.58
N SER A 80 15.38 6.96 -34.18
CA SER A 80 16.83 6.93 -34.40
C SER A 80 17.17 6.68 -35.87
N GLU A 81 18.44 6.81 -36.23
CA GLU A 81 18.95 6.44 -37.57
C GLU A 81 18.72 4.95 -37.93
N ARG A 82 18.42 4.10 -36.94
CA ARG A 82 18.07 2.69 -37.13
C ARG A 82 16.57 2.44 -37.00
N GLU A 83 15.74 3.47 -37.18
CA GLU A 83 14.28 3.41 -37.10
C GLU A 83 13.72 2.97 -35.74
N ARG A 84 14.52 3.08 -34.67
CA ARG A 84 14.05 2.81 -33.32
C ARG A 84 13.22 4.01 -32.85
N ALA A 85 11.96 3.78 -32.53
CA ALA A 85 11.09 4.81 -31.95
C ALA A 85 11.54 5.17 -30.52
N LEU A 86 11.48 6.46 -30.18
CA LEU A 86 11.94 7.01 -28.91
C LEU A 86 10.85 7.90 -28.31
N SER A 87 10.57 7.70 -27.02
CA SER A 87 9.69 8.57 -26.22
C SER A 87 10.49 9.75 -25.64
N ASN A 88 9.80 10.77 -25.16
CA ASN A 88 10.44 11.96 -24.60
C ASN A 88 11.32 11.62 -23.38
N PRO A 89 12.59 12.07 -23.35
CA PRO A 89 13.52 11.69 -22.29
C PRO A 89 13.14 12.26 -20.91
N ASN A 90 12.52 13.45 -20.84
CA ASN A 90 12.10 14.03 -19.56
C ASN A 90 10.99 13.17 -18.94
N VAL A 91 10.00 12.77 -19.74
CA VAL A 91 8.93 11.85 -19.29
C VAL A 91 9.51 10.53 -18.83
N LEU A 92 10.51 9.98 -19.52
CA LEU A 92 11.14 8.71 -19.13
C LEU A 92 11.94 8.82 -17.82
N ILE A 93 12.62 9.95 -17.56
CA ILE A 93 13.31 10.21 -16.29
C ILE A 93 12.30 10.30 -15.14
N GLU A 94 11.25 11.09 -15.32
CA GLU A 94 10.17 11.24 -14.34
C GLU A 94 9.46 9.91 -14.08
N LEU A 95 9.22 9.11 -15.13
CA LEU A 95 8.66 7.76 -15.04
C LEU A 95 9.55 6.82 -14.23
N GLY A 96 10.86 6.83 -14.48
CA GLY A 96 11.82 6.03 -13.70
C GLY A 96 11.80 6.43 -12.22
N TYR A 97 11.74 7.74 -11.94
CA TYR A 97 11.63 8.24 -10.57
C TYR A 97 10.29 7.86 -9.92
N ALA A 98 9.17 7.99 -10.64
CA ALA A 98 7.86 7.58 -10.16
C ALA A 98 7.80 6.08 -9.85
N MET A 99 8.45 5.24 -10.67
CA MET A 99 8.56 3.80 -10.39
C MET A 99 9.31 3.52 -9.09
N HIS A 100 10.34 4.31 -8.77
CA HIS A 100 11.06 4.22 -7.50
C HIS A 100 10.20 4.71 -6.32
N ALA A 101 9.62 5.90 -6.43
CA ALA A 101 8.90 6.57 -5.35
C ALA A 101 7.51 5.97 -5.04
N LEU A 102 6.79 5.51 -6.07
CA LEU A 102 5.41 5.04 -5.96
C LEU A 102 5.27 3.52 -6.14
N GLY A 103 6.29 2.87 -6.72
CA GLY A 103 6.22 1.50 -7.21
C GLY A 103 5.48 1.39 -8.55
N SER A 104 5.79 0.35 -9.33
CA SER A 104 5.17 0.14 -10.65
C SER A 104 3.64 0.00 -10.62
N GLY A 105 3.05 -0.36 -9.48
CA GLY A 105 1.61 -0.56 -9.34
C GLY A 105 0.78 0.74 -9.41
N ARG A 106 1.40 1.91 -9.24
CA ARG A 106 0.76 3.24 -9.27
C ARG A 106 1.06 4.04 -10.54
N ILE A 107 1.62 3.36 -11.54
CA ILE A 107 2.02 3.95 -12.82
C ILE A 107 1.00 3.58 -13.89
N ILE A 108 0.53 4.59 -14.62
CA ILE A 108 -0.30 4.44 -15.81
C ILE A 108 0.45 5.06 -16.99
N ASN A 109 0.66 4.29 -18.05
CA ASN A 109 1.22 4.83 -19.29
C ASN A 109 0.08 5.14 -20.26
N ILE A 110 0.19 6.25 -20.97
CA ILE A 110 -0.73 6.64 -22.06
C ILE A 110 0.08 6.92 -23.34
N MET A 111 -0.51 6.59 -24.49
CA MET A 111 0.18 6.69 -25.76
C MET A 111 -0.78 6.98 -26.92
N ASN A 112 -0.41 7.93 -27.78
CA ASN A 112 -1.09 8.15 -29.05
C ASN A 112 -0.44 7.33 -30.16
N THR A 113 -1.15 6.33 -30.68
CA THR A 113 -0.59 5.41 -31.67
C THR A 113 -0.52 5.99 -33.09
N ALA A 114 -1.07 7.19 -33.31
CA ALA A 114 -0.82 7.94 -34.54
C ALA A 114 0.68 8.27 -34.76
N PHE A 115 1.49 8.20 -33.69
CA PHE A 115 2.94 8.41 -33.71
C PHE A 115 3.74 7.10 -33.67
N GLY A 116 3.07 5.96 -33.77
CA GLY A 116 3.65 4.62 -33.83
C GLY A 116 3.00 3.66 -32.84
N GLU A 117 2.94 2.38 -33.21
CA GLU A 117 2.37 1.33 -32.36
C GLU A 117 3.38 0.88 -31.28
N PRO A 118 2.93 0.59 -30.05
CA PRO A 118 3.81 0.19 -28.94
C PRO A 118 4.48 -1.18 -29.13
N GLU A 119 3.85 -2.09 -29.87
CA GLU A 119 4.29 -3.48 -30.02
C GLU A 119 5.70 -3.59 -30.63
N GLY A 120 6.61 -4.22 -29.87
CA GLY A 120 8.01 -4.39 -30.26
C GLY A 120 8.84 -3.11 -30.31
N LYS A 121 8.27 -1.94 -29.96
CA LYS A 121 8.91 -0.63 -30.12
C LYS A 121 9.09 0.14 -28.81
N ILE A 122 8.31 -0.17 -27.78
CA ILE A 122 8.50 0.42 -26.45
C ILE A 122 9.82 -0.05 -25.80
N PRO A 123 10.45 0.79 -24.94
CA PRO A 123 11.65 0.39 -24.19
C PRO A 123 11.47 -0.94 -23.46
N PHE A 124 12.53 -1.76 -23.43
CA PHE A 124 12.52 -3.11 -22.85
C PHE A 124 12.00 -3.14 -21.41
N ASP A 125 12.39 -2.17 -20.57
CA ASP A 125 11.94 -2.06 -19.18
C ASP A 125 10.42 -1.83 -19.05
N LEU A 126 9.79 -1.23 -20.05
CA LEU A 126 8.33 -1.03 -20.12
C LEU A 126 7.60 -2.20 -20.79
N ALA A 127 8.28 -2.96 -21.65
CA ALA A 127 7.68 -4.08 -22.38
C ALA A 127 7.17 -5.21 -21.47
N HIS A 128 7.75 -5.35 -20.28
CA HIS A 128 7.33 -6.34 -19.27
C HIS A 128 6.36 -5.77 -18.22
N LYS A 129 5.83 -4.56 -18.44
CA LYS A 129 4.88 -3.89 -17.55
C LYS A 129 3.48 -3.90 -18.16
N ARG A 130 2.51 -3.35 -17.43
CA ARG A 130 1.13 -3.20 -17.92
C ARG A 130 1.13 -2.37 -19.21
N TRP A 131 0.39 -2.84 -20.20
CA TRP A 131 0.26 -2.19 -21.51
C TRP A 131 -0.26 -0.75 -21.37
N PRO A 132 0.25 0.22 -22.17
CA PRO A 132 -0.25 1.59 -22.12
C PRO A 132 -1.72 1.67 -22.55
N ILE A 133 -2.42 2.66 -22.00
CA ILE A 133 -3.70 3.11 -22.53
C ILE A 133 -3.42 3.78 -23.87
N THR A 134 -3.98 3.23 -24.94
CA THR A 134 -3.77 3.73 -26.30
C THR A 134 -4.98 4.48 -26.82
N TYR A 135 -4.74 5.46 -27.68
CA TYR A 135 -5.74 6.09 -28.54
C TYR A 135 -5.07 6.50 -29.85
N ASN A 136 -5.85 6.77 -30.90
CA ASN A 136 -5.31 7.23 -32.17
C ASN A 136 -5.98 8.55 -32.58
N LEU A 137 -5.24 9.65 -32.54
CA LEU A 137 -5.73 10.95 -32.99
C LEU A 137 -4.65 11.70 -33.76
N SER A 138 -4.99 12.14 -34.96
CA SER A 138 -4.15 12.91 -35.86
C SER A 138 -4.97 13.93 -36.64
N SER A 139 -4.33 14.67 -37.55
CA SER A 139 -5.01 15.55 -38.49
C SER A 139 -5.92 14.80 -39.47
N GLY A 140 -5.67 13.50 -39.69
CA GLY A 140 -6.40 12.67 -40.65
C GLY A 140 -7.76 12.16 -40.17
N ASN A 141 -8.05 12.19 -38.85
CA ASN A 141 -9.26 11.60 -38.27
C ASN A 141 -9.99 12.54 -37.30
N LEU A 142 -9.96 13.85 -37.57
CA LEU A 142 -10.61 14.86 -36.73
C LEU A 142 -12.11 14.64 -36.50
N SER A 143 -12.82 14.04 -37.48
CA SER A 143 -14.25 13.69 -37.36
C SER A 143 -14.51 12.65 -36.26
N GLU A 144 -13.54 11.80 -35.95
CA GLU A 144 -13.66 10.75 -34.93
C GLU A 144 -13.30 11.26 -33.53
N LYS A 145 -12.71 12.45 -33.42
CA LYS A 145 -12.26 13.05 -32.15
C LYS A 145 -13.29 12.98 -31.02
N PRO A 146 -14.61 13.24 -31.23
CA PRO A 146 -15.60 13.12 -30.16
C PRO A 146 -15.72 11.71 -29.60
N GLN A 147 -15.64 10.68 -30.46
CA GLN A 147 -15.73 9.29 -30.05
C GLN A 147 -14.46 8.85 -29.33
N ILE A 148 -13.29 9.14 -29.91
CA ILE A 148 -11.97 8.85 -29.31
C ILE A 148 -11.88 9.49 -27.91
N LYS A 149 -12.39 10.72 -27.75
CA LYS A 149 -12.43 11.41 -26.45
C LYS A 149 -13.27 10.65 -25.42
N ARG A 150 -14.46 10.18 -25.78
CA ARG A 150 -15.32 9.40 -24.86
C ARG A 150 -14.66 8.08 -24.46
N ASP A 151 -14.05 7.39 -25.41
CA ASP A 151 -13.41 6.10 -25.19
C ASP A 151 -12.19 6.27 -24.26
N LEU A 152 -11.36 7.27 -24.52
CA LEU A 152 -10.20 7.57 -23.68
C LEU A 152 -10.61 7.99 -22.26
N ILE A 153 -11.65 8.81 -22.11
CA ILE A 153 -12.19 9.16 -20.78
C ILE A 153 -12.62 7.89 -20.04
N THR A 154 -13.35 7.00 -20.71
CA THR A 154 -13.81 5.73 -20.11
C THR A 154 -12.63 4.89 -19.64
N LEU A 155 -11.59 4.74 -20.46
CA LEU A 155 -10.38 4.01 -20.08
C LEU A 155 -9.65 4.64 -18.88
N LEU A 156 -9.49 5.96 -18.87
CA LEU A 156 -8.87 6.68 -17.77
C LEU A 156 -9.69 6.55 -16.47
N VAL A 157 -11.02 6.60 -16.54
CA VAL A 157 -11.88 6.37 -15.36
C VAL A 157 -11.65 4.98 -14.79
N HIS A 158 -11.68 3.94 -15.61
CA HIS A 158 -11.44 2.56 -15.17
C HIS A 158 -10.03 2.36 -14.58
N ALA A 159 -9.03 3.07 -15.11
CA ALA A 159 -7.66 2.95 -14.63
C ALA A 159 -7.41 3.73 -13.33
N ILE A 160 -8.01 4.91 -13.15
CA ILE A 160 -7.76 5.80 -12.00
C ILE A 160 -8.67 5.48 -10.81
N LYS A 161 -9.95 5.14 -11.05
CA LYS A 161 -10.95 4.94 -9.99
C LYS A 161 -10.52 3.97 -8.89
N PRO A 162 -9.86 2.82 -9.19
CA PRO A 162 -9.40 1.91 -8.13
C PRO A 162 -8.45 2.56 -7.12
N PHE A 163 -7.62 3.52 -7.53
CA PHE A 163 -6.67 4.20 -6.64
C PHE A 163 -7.34 5.24 -5.73
N ALA A 164 -8.51 5.75 -6.11
CA ALA A 164 -9.30 6.62 -5.26
C ALA A 164 -9.85 5.89 -4.03
N ILE A 165 -10.11 4.59 -4.19
CA ILE A 165 -10.54 3.69 -3.11
C ILE A 165 -9.30 3.13 -2.39
N GLN A 166 -8.22 2.87 -3.12
CA GLN A 166 -7.00 2.26 -2.63
C GLN A 166 -5.88 3.28 -2.40
N LEU A 167 -5.93 3.93 -1.24
CA LEU A 167 -4.95 4.93 -0.82
C LEU A 167 -3.50 4.41 -0.84
N LYS A 168 -2.58 5.34 -1.07
CA LYS A 168 -1.13 5.08 -1.06
C LYS A 168 -0.70 4.76 0.36
N VAL A 169 -0.12 3.58 0.53
CA VAL A 169 0.51 3.21 1.80
C VAL A 169 1.94 3.70 1.79
N THR A 170 2.30 4.49 2.80
CA THR A 170 3.67 4.94 3.03
C THR A 170 4.47 3.83 3.68
N LYS A 171 5.73 3.71 3.26
CA LYS A 171 6.69 2.80 3.87
C LYS A 171 7.59 3.60 4.82
N PRO A 172 8.12 2.97 5.87
CA PRO A 172 9.10 3.63 6.71
C PRO A 172 10.36 3.96 5.88
N ASP A 173 10.77 5.23 5.93
CA ASP A 173 11.95 5.73 5.23
C ASP A 173 13.02 6.13 6.26
N PHE A 174 14.23 5.58 6.08
CA PHE A 174 15.39 5.85 6.94
C PHE A 174 16.56 6.26 6.06
N LYS A 175 17.26 7.36 6.41
CA LYS A 175 18.37 7.86 5.57
C LYS A 175 19.52 6.86 5.48
N ASN A 176 19.70 6.04 6.51
CA ASN A 176 20.72 5.00 6.56
C ASN A 176 20.40 3.93 7.63
N ASN A 177 21.17 2.84 7.61
CA ASN A 177 21.01 1.73 8.56
C ASN A 177 21.25 2.13 10.02
N VAL A 178 22.08 3.14 10.29
CA VAL A 178 22.36 3.59 11.67
C VAL A 178 21.11 4.22 12.28
N GLU A 179 20.42 5.06 11.52
CA GLU A 179 19.15 5.65 11.94
C GLU A 179 18.09 4.57 12.19
N LYS A 180 17.96 3.60 11.28
CA LYS A 180 17.05 2.47 11.43
C LYS A 180 17.31 1.68 12.71
N ILE A 181 18.59 1.39 13.02
CA ILE A 181 18.96 0.67 14.24
C ILE A 181 18.64 1.51 15.49
N LYS A 182 19.02 2.79 15.52
CA LYS A 182 18.73 3.68 16.65
C LYS A 182 17.23 3.76 16.93
N HIS A 183 16.43 3.93 15.88
CA HIS A 183 14.98 3.93 15.96
C HIS A 183 14.43 2.61 16.52
N SER A 184 14.95 1.47 16.05
CA SER A 184 14.51 0.15 16.52
C SER A 184 14.88 -0.09 17.99
N GLU A 185 16.07 0.33 18.43
CA GLU A 185 16.51 0.24 19.83
C GLU A 185 15.67 1.12 20.75
N GLU A 186 15.28 2.31 20.29
CA GLU A 186 14.44 3.23 21.07
C GLU A 186 13.08 2.60 21.39
N PHE A 187 12.37 2.09 20.37
CA PHE A 187 11.10 1.40 20.59
C PHE A 187 11.25 0.11 21.38
N ARG A 188 12.35 -0.63 21.22
CA ARG A 188 12.64 -1.80 22.06
C ARG A 188 12.72 -1.41 23.53
N LYS A 189 13.36 -0.30 23.87
CA LYS A 189 13.46 0.18 25.26
C LYS A 189 12.11 0.62 25.80
N GLN A 190 11.37 1.44 25.04
CA GLN A 190 10.07 1.97 25.48
C GLN A 190 9.06 0.84 25.70
N LEU A 191 8.83 -0.01 24.69
CA LEU A 191 7.90 -1.13 24.81
C LEU A 191 8.40 -2.20 25.77
N GLY A 192 9.72 -2.39 25.89
CA GLY A 192 10.30 -3.31 26.87
C GLY A 192 10.01 -2.89 28.30
N GLY A 193 10.21 -1.60 28.61
CA GLY A 193 9.85 -1.03 29.90
C GLY A 193 8.35 -1.13 30.19
N TYR A 194 7.51 -0.87 29.19
CA TYR A 194 6.06 -0.99 29.32
C TYR A 194 5.58 -2.44 29.54
N VAL A 195 6.12 -3.42 28.81
CA VAL A 195 5.81 -4.84 29.05
C VAL A 195 6.25 -5.27 30.45
N GLN A 196 7.38 -4.76 30.93
CA GLN A 196 7.85 -5.04 32.28
C GLN A 196 6.93 -4.45 33.35
N SER A 197 6.48 -3.20 33.20
CA SER A 197 5.53 -2.60 34.15
C SER A 197 4.19 -3.35 34.16
N ILE A 198 3.68 -3.73 32.99
CA ILE A 198 2.46 -4.56 32.89
C ILE A 198 2.60 -5.85 33.69
N ASN A 199 3.73 -6.56 33.53
CA ASN A 199 3.95 -7.83 34.22
C ASN A 199 4.08 -7.66 35.73
N ASN A 200 4.81 -6.64 36.17
CA ASN A 200 5.05 -6.39 37.59
C ASN A 200 3.79 -5.93 38.34
N GLU A 201 2.96 -5.11 37.70
CA GLU A 201 1.78 -4.48 38.31
C GLU A 201 0.48 -5.22 37.97
N GLY A 202 0.52 -6.24 37.11
CA GLY A 202 -0.67 -7.00 36.70
C GLY A 202 -1.63 -6.17 35.85
N LEU A 203 -1.12 -5.22 35.06
CA LEU A 203 -1.95 -4.33 34.23
C LEU A 203 -2.57 -5.06 33.04
N ARG A 204 -3.58 -4.43 32.44
CA ARG A 204 -4.13 -4.91 31.17
C ARG A 204 -3.11 -4.70 30.05
N ARG A 205 -2.95 -5.72 29.20
CA ARG A 205 -2.02 -5.72 28.06
C ARG A 205 -2.59 -5.05 26.80
N LYS A 206 -3.73 -4.38 26.88
CA LYS A 206 -4.41 -3.85 25.68
C LYS A 206 -3.67 -2.64 25.13
N VAL A 207 -3.61 -2.57 23.80
CA VAL A 207 -3.08 -1.45 23.03
C VAL A 207 -3.95 -1.23 21.79
N ILE A 208 -3.91 -0.02 21.25
CA ILE A 208 -4.55 0.36 20.00
C ILE A 208 -3.48 0.47 18.93
N ILE A 209 -3.61 -0.28 17.85
CA ILE A 209 -2.76 -0.12 16.67
C ILE A 209 -3.47 0.85 15.72
N ARG A 210 -2.75 1.87 15.24
CA ARG A 210 -3.28 2.90 14.33
C ARG A 210 -2.37 3.03 13.11
N ASP A 211 -2.98 3.07 11.94
CA ASP A 211 -2.31 3.35 10.68
C ASP A 211 -1.98 4.84 10.57
N ILE A 212 -0.71 5.16 10.30
CA ILE A 212 -0.25 6.53 10.13
C ILE A 212 -0.85 7.21 8.89
N ASP A 213 -1.21 6.44 7.86
CA ASP A 213 -1.78 6.98 6.62
C ASP A 213 -3.29 7.28 6.74
N ARG A 214 -3.93 6.79 7.81
CA ARG A 214 -5.39 6.86 8.03
C ARG A 214 -5.72 7.27 9.47
N VAL A 215 -4.92 8.17 10.05
CA VAL A 215 -5.04 8.56 11.47
C VAL A 215 -6.38 9.21 11.82
N GLU A 216 -6.97 9.96 10.89
CA GLU A 216 -8.25 10.69 11.06
C GLU A 216 -9.46 9.76 11.18
N SER A 217 -9.33 8.48 10.79
CA SER A 217 -10.44 7.52 10.86
C SER A 217 -10.82 7.14 12.29
N TYR A 218 -9.93 7.34 13.26
CA TYR A 218 -10.24 7.10 14.68
C TYR A 218 -10.92 8.32 15.29
N PRO A 219 -11.98 8.15 16.10
CA PRO A 219 -12.41 6.90 16.74
C PRO A 219 -13.54 6.18 16.00
N GLU A 220 -13.89 6.60 14.79
CA GLU A 220 -15.00 6.03 14.04
C GLU A 220 -14.63 4.67 13.43
N VAL A 221 -15.62 3.79 13.28
CA VAL A 221 -15.44 2.49 12.62
C VAL A 221 -16.15 2.54 11.29
N THR A 222 -15.39 2.44 10.21
CA THR A 222 -15.94 2.29 8.86
C THR A 222 -16.06 0.80 8.51
N GLU A 223 -17.19 0.39 7.93
CA GLU A 223 -17.40 -0.97 7.41
C GLU A 223 -16.86 -1.06 5.98
N ASP A 224 -15.53 -0.93 5.84
CA ASP A 224 -14.86 -1.05 4.55
C ASP A 224 -14.29 -2.46 4.32
N GLU A 225 -14.13 -2.85 3.05
CA GLU A 225 -13.38 -4.07 2.70
C GLU A 225 -11.89 -3.92 3.05
N GLY A 226 -11.41 -4.69 4.03
CA GLY A 226 -9.99 -4.78 4.39
C GLY A 226 -9.74 -4.69 5.89
N ILE A 227 -8.47 -4.49 6.26
CA ILE A 227 -8.12 -4.23 7.67
C ILE A 227 -8.48 -2.80 8.05
N SER A 228 -9.13 -2.67 9.20
CA SER A 228 -9.50 -1.38 9.77
C SER A 228 -8.27 -0.48 9.95
N PRO A 229 -8.38 0.84 9.72
CA PRO A 229 -7.32 1.82 10.00
C PRO A 229 -6.80 1.79 11.44
N TRP A 230 -7.62 1.30 12.37
CA TRP A 230 -7.22 1.13 13.75
C TRP A 230 -7.96 -0.05 14.39
N PHE A 231 -7.33 -0.71 15.36
CA PHE A 231 -7.97 -1.81 16.08
C PHE A 231 -7.32 -2.04 17.45
N LYS A 232 -8.10 -2.63 18.36
CA LYS A 232 -7.64 -2.98 19.72
C LYS A 232 -7.13 -4.42 19.76
N VAL A 233 -5.93 -4.63 20.29
CA VAL A 233 -5.29 -5.94 20.47
C VAL A 233 -4.59 -6.04 21.81
N GLU A 234 -4.20 -7.25 22.21
CA GLU A 234 -3.35 -7.45 23.36
C GLU A 234 -1.88 -7.53 22.97
N LEU A 235 -1.05 -6.83 23.72
CA LEU A 235 0.41 -6.87 23.64
C LEU A 235 0.93 -8.18 24.23
N ALA A 236 1.50 -9.05 23.39
CA ALA A 236 1.95 -10.37 23.80
C ALA A 236 3.35 -10.30 24.42
N GLN A 237 4.36 -10.01 23.60
CA GLN A 237 5.76 -9.92 24.01
C GLN A 237 6.58 -9.15 22.95
N LEU A 238 7.86 -8.91 23.23
CA LEU A 238 8.80 -8.44 22.21
C LEU A 238 9.48 -9.62 21.53
N TYR A 239 9.88 -9.44 20.26
CA TYR A 239 10.75 -10.37 19.54
C TYR A 239 11.98 -9.63 19.01
N HIS A 240 12.86 -10.34 18.31
CA HIS A 240 14.15 -9.80 17.89
C HIS A 240 14.03 -8.49 17.08
N ARG A 241 13.02 -8.34 16.23
CA ARG A 241 12.87 -7.18 15.32
C ARG A 241 11.71 -6.24 15.66
N GLY A 242 10.89 -6.56 16.66
CA GLY A 242 9.66 -5.82 16.88
C GLY A 242 8.85 -6.30 18.06
N VAL A 243 7.54 -6.12 17.94
CA VAL A 243 6.54 -6.48 18.93
C VAL A 243 5.54 -7.51 18.40
N GLN A 244 5.11 -8.40 19.28
CA GLN A 244 4.09 -9.41 19.00
C GLN A 244 2.76 -8.98 19.62
N VAL A 245 1.70 -9.03 18.83
CA VAL A 245 0.33 -8.73 19.26
C VAL A 245 -0.59 -9.92 19.03
N LEU A 246 -1.49 -10.17 19.98
CA LEU A 246 -2.45 -11.27 19.95
C LEU A 246 -3.68 -10.85 19.15
N LEU A 247 -3.93 -11.53 18.04
CA LEU A 247 -5.03 -11.22 17.12
C LEU A 247 -6.27 -12.07 17.40
N ARG A 248 -6.07 -13.38 17.61
CA ARG A 248 -7.16 -14.32 17.86
C ARG A 248 -6.67 -15.48 18.72
N VAL A 249 -7.58 -16.03 19.52
CA VAL A 249 -7.38 -17.31 20.22
C VAL A 249 -8.09 -18.38 19.43
N GLY A 250 -7.45 -19.54 19.26
CA GLY A 250 -8.05 -20.67 18.57
C GLY A 250 -7.59 -22.02 19.10
N ALA A 251 -7.97 -23.08 18.39
CA ALA A 251 -7.63 -24.46 18.70
C ALA A 251 -7.03 -25.22 17.50
N ILE A 252 -6.01 -26.03 17.76
CA ILE A 252 -5.36 -26.88 16.75
C ILE A 252 -5.36 -28.35 17.17
N THR A 253 -5.22 -29.22 16.17
CA THR A 253 -5.12 -30.68 16.34
C THR A 253 -3.83 -31.18 15.70
N LEU A 254 -3.15 -32.09 16.39
CA LEU A 254 -1.97 -32.80 15.87
C LEU A 254 -2.41 -33.92 14.91
N CYS A 255 -1.86 -33.93 13.71
CA CYS A 255 -2.06 -34.97 12.71
C CYS A 255 -1.10 -36.15 12.93
N ASP A 256 -1.44 -37.31 12.38
CA ASP A 256 -0.62 -38.53 12.47
C ASP A 256 0.77 -38.39 11.82
N ASP A 257 0.94 -37.42 10.92
CA ASP A 257 2.21 -37.10 10.26
C ASP A 257 3.10 -36.15 11.09
N GLY A 258 2.67 -35.78 12.29
CA GLY A 258 3.36 -34.84 13.19
C GLY A 258 3.15 -33.37 12.85
N THR A 259 2.31 -33.05 11.86
CA THR A 259 1.95 -31.66 11.52
C THR A 259 0.72 -31.18 12.29
N TYR A 260 0.53 -29.86 12.35
CA TYR A 260 -0.64 -29.25 12.99
C TYR A 260 -1.62 -28.71 11.95
N ARG A 261 -2.91 -28.82 12.27
CA ARG A 261 -4.02 -28.22 11.51
C ARG A 261 -5.02 -27.54 12.44
N PHE A 262 -5.85 -26.66 11.88
CA PHE A 262 -6.96 -26.07 12.62
C PHE A 262 -7.97 -27.15 13.02
N ARG A 263 -8.57 -26.95 14.20
CA ARG A 263 -9.65 -27.80 14.68
C ARG A 263 -10.84 -27.69 13.74
N ASN A 264 -11.47 -28.84 13.45
CA ASN A 264 -12.73 -28.83 12.73
C ASN A 264 -13.91 -28.72 13.70
N HIS A 265 -14.42 -27.49 13.89
CA HIS A 265 -15.57 -27.23 14.76
C HIS A 265 -16.85 -27.97 14.32
N SER A 266 -17.01 -28.29 13.03
CA SER A 266 -18.19 -28.99 12.50
C SER A 266 -18.26 -30.49 12.84
N LYS A 267 -17.16 -31.08 13.33
CA LYS A 267 -17.06 -32.51 13.64
C LYS A 267 -16.91 -32.83 15.13
N ASP A 268 -17.03 -31.83 16.00
CA ASP A 268 -16.95 -31.97 17.46
C ASP A 268 -15.70 -32.77 17.95
N GLU A 269 -14.55 -32.47 17.33
CA GLU A 269 -13.26 -33.10 17.68
C GLU A 269 -12.85 -32.76 19.13
N LYS A 270 -12.36 -33.73 19.91
CA LYS A 270 -12.07 -33.60 21.35
C LYS A 270 -10.61 -33.33 21.72
N GLY A 271 -9.67 -33.45 20.78
CA GLY A 271 -8.23 -33.35 21.02
C GLY A 271 -7.67 -32.00 20.57
N ASP A 272 -7.76 -30.99 21.41
CA ASP A 272 -7.39 -29.62 21.06
C ASP A 272 -6.24 -29.09 21.93
N GLU A 273 -5.27 -28.45 21.29
CA GLU A 273 -4.38 -27.51 21.96
C GLU A 273 -4.86 -26.08 21.72
N ARG A 274 -5.03 -25.32 22.81
CA ARG A 274 -5.32 -23.88 22.73
C ARG A 274 -4.09 -23.14 22.23
N VAL A 275 -4.27 -22.35 21.19
CA VAL A 275 -3.21 -21.57 20.55
C VAL A 275 -3.64 -20.13 20.30
N PHE A 276 -2.66 -19.30 19.98
CA PHE A 276 -2.83 -17.87 19.79
C PHE A 276 -2.29 -17.50 18.41
N LEU A 277 -3.12 -16.84 17.61
CA LEU A 277 -2.68 -16.18 16.39
C LEU A 277 -2.02 -14.86 16.77
N ILE A 278 -0.74 -14.74 16.44
CA ILE A 278 0.10 -13.59 16.77
C ILE A 278 0.56 -12.92 15.48
N GLY A 279 0.44 -11.60 15.45
CA GLY A 279 1.03 -10.75 14.42
C GLY A 279 2.34 -10.13 14.90
N GLU A 280 3.38 -10.21 14.08
CA GLU A 280 4.69 -9.59 14.34
C GLU A 280 4.76 -8.22 13.65
N ILE A 281 4.80 -7.13 14.44
CA ILE A 281 4.93 -5.76 13.95
C ILE A 281 6.39 -5.32 14.13
N PRO A 282 7.13 -5.01 13.04
CA PRO A 282 8.53 -4.57 13.14
C PRO A 282 8.66 -3.22 13.84
N PHE A 283 9.71 -3.03 14.65
CA PHE A 283 10.00 -1.72 15.24
C PHE A 283 10.21 -0.65 14.16
N SER A 284 10.79 -1.01 13.02
CA SER A 284 10.99 -0.09 11.91
C SER A 284 9.70 0.46 11.30
N ASN A 285 8.56 -0.19 11.53
CA ASN A 285 7.28 0.27 11.01
C ASN A 285 6.56 1.17 12.04
N ILE A 286 7.02 1.24 13.29
CA ILE A 286 6.40 2.06 14.34
C ILE A 286 6.93 3.48 14.23
N VAL A 287 6.02 4.45 14.18
CA VAL A 287 6.37 5.87 14.05
C VAL A 287 6.44 6.54 15.41
N THR A 288 5.44 6.30 16.26
CA THR A 288 5.38 6.85 17.62
C THR A 288 4.40 6.06 18.49
N ILE A 289 4.47 6.26 19.81
CA ILE A 289 3.58 5.65 20.79
C ILE A 289 3.08 6.72 21.75
N ASN A 290 1.76 6.79 21.95
CA ASN A 290 1.15 7.52 23.06
C ASN A 290 0.79 6.53 24.16
N PHE A 291 1.51 6.55 25.29
CA PHE A 291 1.25 5.64 26.41
C PHE A 291 0.12 6.09 27.32
N ASP A 292 -0.30 7.36 27.24
CA ASP A 292 -1.29 7.95 28.15
C ASP A 292 -2.74 7.73 27.69
N GLY A 293 -2.94 7.28 26.44
CA GLY A 293 -4.25 7.17 25.82
C GLY A 293 -4.84 8.54 25.43
N ASP A 294 -6.15 8.59 25.24
CA ASP A 294 -6.92 9.79 24.92
C ASP A 294 -8.34 9.77 25.56
N GLU A 295 -9.21 10.70 25.16
CA GLU A 295 -10.57 10.82 25.66
C GLU A 295 -11.50 9.64 25.26
N TYR A 296 -11.13 8.87 24.24
CA TYR A 296 -11.91 7.75 23.73
C TYR A 296 -11.41 6.41 24.28
N ASP A 297 -10.11 6.26 24.52
CA ASP A 297 -9.52 5.08 25.13
C ASP A 297 -8.26 5.37 25.96
N CYS A 298 -8.18 4.79 27.15
CA CYS A 298 -7.04 4.96 28.07
C CYS A 298 -5.88 4.00 27.81
N PHE A 299 -5.99 3.07 26.87
CA PHE A 299 -4.90 2.17 26.50
C PHE A 299 -3.91 2.86 25.55
N PRO A 300 -2.63 2.46 25.54
CA PRO A 300 -1.64 3.06 24.65
C PRO A 300 -1.98 2.94 23.16
N HIS A 301 -1.64 3.98 22.39
CA HIS A 301 -1.80 4.05 20.93
C HIS A 301 -0.43 3.89 20.27
N ILE A 302 -0.27 2.82 19.49
CA ILE A 302 0.92 2.57 18.67
C ILE A 302 0.59 2.98 17.24
N PHE A 303 1.25 4.02 16.74
CA PHE A 303 1.11 4.48 15.38
C PHE A 303 2.17 3.81 14.51
N CYS A 304 1.75 3.09 13.47
CA CYS A 304 2.67 2.37 12.59
C CYS A 304 2.21 2.38 11.13
N HIS A 305 3.13 2.03 10.22
CA HIS A 305 2.86 1.86 8.81
C HIS A 305 2.18 0.50 8.55
N PHE A 306 1.07 0.51 7.82
CA PHE A 306 0.36 -0.70 7.37
C PHE A 306 0.90 -1.17 6.02
N SER A 307 2.24 -1.24 5.91
CA SER A 307 2.96 -1.31 4.64
C SER A 307 3.22 -2.70 4.08
N GLU A 308 2.78 -3.75 4.77
CA GLU A 308 2.99 -5.12 4.35
C GLU A 308 2.03 -5.49 3.19
N PRO A 309 2.27 -6.58 2.44
CA PRO A 309 1.58 -6.84 1.16
C PRO A 309 0.04 -6.86 1.22
N THR A 310 -0.54 -7.23 2.36
CA THR A 310 -1.99 -7.27 2.63
C THR A 310 -2.55 -5.95 3.19
N ARG A 311 -1.73 -4.89 3.26
CA ARG A 311 -2.00 -3.61 3.95
C ARG A 311 -2.19 -3.76 5.45
N GLU A 312 -1.49 -4.72 6.02
CA GLU A 312 -1.48 -4.99 7.44
C GLU A 312 -0.14 -4.51 8.04
N PRO A 313 -0.06 -4.33 9.36
CA PRO A 313 1.20 -3.97 10.01
C PRO A 313 2.12 -5.19 10.24
N TYR A 314 1.69 -6.40 9.87
CA TYR A 314 2.35 -7.66 10.25
C TYR A 314 3.34 -8.14 9.19
N GLU A 315 4.63 -8.22 9.52
CA GLU A 315 5.61 -8.86 8.63
C GLU A 315 5.42 -10.38 8.59
N ARG A 316 4.86 -10.96 9.66
CA ARG A 316 4.56 -12.38 9.81
C ARG A 316 3.32 -12.59 10.67
N LEU A 317 2.56 -13.62 10.33
CA LEU A 317 1.48 -14.19 11.13
C LEU A 317 1.89 -15.59 11.58
N ILE A 318 1.97 -15.80 12.90
CA ILE A 318 2.43 -17.04 13.52
C ILE A 318 1.40 -17.59 14.49
N VAL A 319 1.40 -18.92 14.65
CA VAL A 319 0.57 -19.61 15.64
C VAL A 319 1.48 -20.02 16.79
N CYS A 320 1.11 -19.61 18.00
CA CYS A 320 1.92 -19.81 19.20
C CYS A 320 1.17 -20.54 20.31
N LYS A 321 1.92 -21.26 21.14
CA LYS A 321 1.47 -21.77 22.44
C LYS A 321 1.85 -20.79 23.54
N GLU A 322 0.93 -20.52 24.47
CA GLU A 322 1.24 -19.75 25.68
C GLU A 322 1.90 -20.68 26.71
N ILE A 323 3.04 -20.24 27.23
CA ILE A 323 3.80 -20.90 28.28
C ILE A 323 3.82 -19.96 29.48
N GLU A 324 3.27 -20.42 30.60
CA GLU A 324 3.29 -19.66 31.86
C GLU A 324 4.66 -19.83 32.52
N MET A 325 5.39 -18.72 32.66
CA MET A 325 6.74 -18.71 33.25
C MET A 325 6.72 -18.39 34.75
N GLY A 326 5.53 -18.19 35.33
CA GLY A 326 5.34 -17.74 36.72
C GLY A 326 5.49 -16.23 36.88
N ASN A 327 5.08 -15.70 38.04
CA ASN A 327 5.14 -14.27 38.40
C ASN A 327 4.52 -13.32 37.37
N GLY A 328 3.41 -13.74 36.72
CA GLY A 328 2.73 -12.92 35.71
C GLY A 328 3.43 -12.87 34.34
N HIS A 329 4.57 -13.55 34.17
CA HIS A 329 5.27 -13.64 32.90
C HIS A 329 4.68 -14.74 32.02
N LYS A 330 4.28 -14.35 30.82
CA LYS A 330 3.80 -15.22 29.75
C LYS A 330 4.79 -15.19 28.61
N TYR A 331 5.13 -16.36 28.09
CA TYR A 331 5.96 -16.51 26.91
C TYR A 331 5.16 -17.21 25.81
N TYR A 332 5.20 -16.66 24.61
CA TYR A 332 4.55 -17.24 23.45
C TYR A 332 5.60 -17.93 22.58
N SER A 333 5.51 -19.26 22.49
CA SER A 333 6.42 -20.07 21.68
C SER A 333 5.80 -20.34 20.32
N GLU A 334 6.53 -20.01 19.24
CA GLU A 334 6.13 -20.31 17.86
C GLU A 334 5.98 -21.84 17.67
N ILE A 335 4.87 -22.24 17.06
CA ILE A 335 4.62 -23.61 16.59
C ILE A 335 4.90 -23.66 15.08
N GLU A 336 4.22 -22.80 14.31
CA GLU A 336 4.32 -22.75 12.85
C GLU A 336 3.74 -21.42 12.33
N THR A 337 4.02 -21.08 11.06
CA THR A 337 3.39 -19.93 10.40
C THR A 337 1.93 -20.20 10.01
N LEU A 338 1.11 -19.15 9.99
CA LEU A 338 -0.31 -19.25 9.62
C LEU A 338 -0.48 -19.83 8.21
N GLU A 339 0.32 -19.38 7.24
CA GLU A 339 0.23 -19.85 5.85
C GLU A 339 0.46 -21.35 5.69
N ARG A 340 1.45 -21.90 6.41
CA ARG A 340 1.74 -23.34 6.36
C ARG A 340 0.63 -24.14 7.03
N MET A 341 0.12 -23.65 8.16
CA MET A 341 -0.97 -24.29 8.87
C MET A 341 -2.28 -24.27 8.08
N GLN A 342 -2.56 -23.18 7.35
CA GLN A 342 -3.67 -23.08 6.40
C GLN A 342 -3.55 -24.12 5.29
N LYS A 343 -2.38 -24.18 4.61
CA LYS A 343 -2.13 -25.17 3.54
C LYS A 343 -2.27 -26.61 4.02
N ASN A 344 -1.85 -26.90 5.25
CA ASN A 344 -2.05 -28.22 5.84
C ASN A 344 -3.52 -28.48 6.17
N SER A 345 -4.24 -27.50 6.74
CA SER A 345 -5.67 -27.62 7.08
C SER A 345 -6.57 -27.82 5.86
N GLU A 346 -6.23 -27.20 4.73
CA GLU A 346 -6.94 -27.36 3.46
C GLU A 346 -6.97 -28.81 2.97
N LYS A 347 -5.90 -29.58 3.19
CA LYS A 347 -5.84 -31.02 2.85
C LYS A 347 -6.93 -31.83 3.58
N TYR A 348 -7.37 -31.34 4.74
CA TYR A 348 -8.39 -31.97 5.59
C TYR A 348 -9.76 -31.28 5.49
N GLY A 349 -9.92 -30.34 4.54
CA GLY A 349 -11.17 -29.63 4.31
C GLY A 349 -11.51 -28.58 5.37
N VAL A 350 -10.54 -28.15 6.19
CA VAL A 350 -10.72 -27.10 7.21
C VAL A 350 -10.15 -25.80 6.69
N LYS A 351 -11.00 -24.76 6.59
CA LYS A 351 -10.63 -23.48 5.96
C LYS A 351 -10.39 -22.32 6.93
N SER A 352 -10.86 -22.41 8.18
CA SER A 352 -10.84 -21.26 9.10
C SER A 352 -10.07 -21.55 10.38
N PHE A 353 -9.30 -20.56 10.82
CA PHE A 353 -8.75 -20.48 12.17
C PHE A 353 -9.90 -20.21 13.14
N ALA A 354 -10.29 -21.24 13.89
CA ALA A 354 -11.35 -21.21 14.90
C ALA A 354 -10.75 -20.91 16.26
#